data_AF-A0A7K2ALL1-F1
#
_entry.id   AF-A0A7K2ALL1-F1
#
_cell.length_a   1.000
_cell.length_b   1.000
_cell.length_c   1.000
_cell.angle_alpha   90.00
_cell.angle_beta   90.00
_cell.angle_gamma   90.00
#
_symmetry.space_group_name_H-M   'P 1'
#
loop_
_entity.id
_entity.type
_entity.pdbx_description
1 polymer ?
#
loop_
_entity_poly.entity_id
_entity_poly.type
_entity_poly.pdbx_seq_one_letter_code
_entity_poly.pdbx_strand_id
1 'polypeptide(L)'
;MEGRYFLEHTGEDGHSPVKTPTLPAVGLAARYVLDANAFIASWRDHYPIDLFPGVWACLERFAKEERLLSVDKVRREVNGPPELVSWLREKWRAAFASTRDSQVVGVFSEMQDWVHSNELFLPAAKHNFAEAADGWLAAYAKVHSLVLVTNEAYDQEARRRVPLPNLCRQFDVEYRNTIGMLRGLGVAFELRVL
;
A
#
# COMPACT_ATOMS: atom_id res chain seq x y z
N MET A 1 10.68 60.40 48.14
CA MET A 1 11.83 59.66 48.70
C MET A 1 11.23 58.48 49.44
N GLU A 2 11.41 57.20 49.16
CA GLU A 2 12.20 56.35 48.23
C GLU A 2 11.27 55.13 47.99
N GLY A 3 11.12 54.50 46.82
CA GLY A 3 12.15 53.95 45.96
C GLY A 3 12.43 52.49 46.34
N ARG A 4 11.67 51.51 45.81
CA ARG A 4 12.13 50.12 45.59
C ARG A 4 11.44 49.52 44.36
N TYR A 5 12.25 49.36 43.32
CA TYR A 5 11.99 48.53 42.15
C TYR A 5 12.21 47.06 42.52
N PHE A 6 11.30 46.17 42.11
CA PHE A 6 11.61 44.77 41.82
C PHE A 6 10.89 44.39 40.52
N LEU A 7 11.69 44.06 39.52
CA LEU A 7 11.30 43.38 38.29
C LEU A 7 11.42 41.87 38.55
N GLU A 8 10.38 41.11 38.25
CA GLU A 8 10.49 39.67 37.95
C GLU A 8 9.80 39.38 36.61
N HIS A 9 10.61 38.98 35.63
CA HIS A 9 10.22 38.17 34.46
C HIS A 9 9.90 36.75 34.97
N THR A 10 8.96 35.95 34.45
CA THR A 10 8.87 35.25 33.14
C THR A 10 7.49 34.53 33.16
N GLY A 11 6.68 34.40 32.09
CA GLY A 11 6.97 33.68 30.85
C GLY A 11 6.65 32.18 30.98
N GLU A 12 5.54 31.75 30.34
CA GLU A 12 5.18 30.37 29.90
C GLU A 12 4.77 29.38 31.02
N ASP A 13 3.77 28.49 30.89
CA ASP A 13 3.45 27.59 29.79
C ASP A 13 1.95 27.28 29.67
N GLY A 14 1.35 27.65 28.54
CA GLY A 14 0.07 27.14 28.08
C GLY A 14 0.24 25.80 27.36
N HIS A 15 0.43 24.70 28.10
CA HIS A 15 0.38 23.37 27.52
C HIS A 15 -1.07 22.87 27.45
N SER A 16 -1.77 23.25 26.37
CA SER A 16 -2.99 22.52 25.97
C SER A 16 -2.62 21.07 25.65
N PRO A 17 -3.34 20.06 26.17
CA PRO A 17 -3.03 18.67 25.86
C PRO A 17 -3.14 18.47 24.34
N VAL A 18 -2.07 17.90 23.76
CA VAL A 18 -2.03 17.47 22.36
C VAL A 18 -3.25 16.59 22.11
N LYS A 19 -4.19 17.08 21.30
CA LYS A 19 -5.35 16.30 20.86
C LYS A 19 -4.82 15.09 20.11
N THR A 20 -4.95 13.91 20.71
CA THR A 20 -4.70 12.64 20.05
C THR A 20 -5.57 12.62 18.79
N PRO A 21 -5.02 12.44 17.59
CA PRO A 21 -5.84 12.40 16.39
C PRO A 21 -6.79 11.21 16.49
N THR A 22 -8.08 11.50 16.62
CA THR A 22 -9.15 10.51 16.61
C THR A 22 -9.13 9.83 15.24
N LEU A 23 -8.68 8.57 15.21
CA LEU A 23 -8.79 7.72 14.03
C LEU A 23 -10.27 7.68 13.62
N PRO A 24 -10.60 7.92 12.33
CA PRO A 24 -11.97 7.81 11.88
C PRO A 24 -12.47 6.38 12.16
N ALA A 25 -13.76 6.29 12.50
CA ALA A 25 -14.44 5.04 12.83
C ALA A 25 -13.98 3.91 11.90
N VAL A 26 -13.45 2.84 12.51
CA VAL A 26 -12.97 1.62 11.84
C VAL A 26 -14.09 1.12 10.92
N GLY A 27 -13.99 1.42 9.63
CA GLY A 27 -14.82 0.79 8.61
C GLY A 27 -14.61 -0.73 8.67
N LEU A 28 -15.65 -1.49 8.30
CA LEU A 28 -15.64 -2.97 8.18
C LEU A 28 -14.23 -3.48 7.94
N ALA A 29 -13.73 -4.39 8.79
CA ALA A 29 -12.35 -4.86 8.83
C ALA A 29 -11.72 -5.02 7.43
N ALA A 30 -11.10 -3.95 6.93
CA ALA A 30 -10.69 -3.88 5.55
C ALA A 30 -9.60 -4.91 5.28
N ARG A 31 -9.74 -5.61 4.16
CA ARG A 31 -8.73 -6.53 3.65
C ARG A 31 -8.01 -5.85 2.50
N TYR A 32 -6.70 -6.05 2.45
CA TYR A 32 -5.83 -5.36 1.50
C TYR A 32 -5.08 -6.34 0.62
N VAL A 33 -4.83 -5.92 -0.62
CA VAL A 33 -4.05 -6.67 -1.60
C VAL A 33 -2.87 -5.83 -2.09
N LEU A 34 -1.64 -6.31 -1.87
CA LEU A 34 -0.41 -5.54 -2.06
C LEU A 34 0.22 -5.81 -3.44
N ASP A 35 0.67 -4.75 -4.10
CA ASP A 35 1.50 -4.83 -5.31
C ASP A 35 2.96 -5.21 -4.99
N ALA A 36 3.74 -5.55 -6.03
CA ALA A 36 5.14 -5.89 -5.86
C ALA A 36 5.95 -4.70 -5.31
N ASN A 37 5.67 -3.49 -5.82
CA ASN A 37 6.40 -2.28 -5.45
C ASN A 37 6.18 -1.88 -3.99
N ALA A 38 5.02 -2.14 -3.39
CA ALA A 38 4.78 -1.92 -1.98
C ALA A 38 5.72 -2.76 -1.11
N PHE A 39 6.08 -3.98 -1.52
CA PHE A 39 7.10 -4.76 -0.83
C PHE A 39 8.52 -4.26 -1.12
N ILE A 40 8.85 -4.03 -2.39
CA ILE A 40 10.21 -3.71 -2.82
C ILE A 40 10.64 -2.33 -2.31
N ALA A 41 9.81 -1.30 -2.51
CA ALA A 41 10.09 0.06 -2.02
C ALA A 41 10.06 0.14 -0.49
N SER A 42 9.18 -0.63 0.17
CA SER A 42 9.23 -0.74 1.63
C SER A 42 10.53 -1.34 2.11
N TRP A 43 11.03 -2.40 1.48
CA TRP A 43 12.29 -3.03 1.91
C TRP A 43 13.51 -2.15 1.64
N ARG A 44 13.55 -1.43 0.52
CA ARG A 44 14.72 -0.64 0.11
C ARG A 44 14.75 0.77 0.71
N ASP A 45 13.64 1.47 0.64
CA ASP A 45 13.65 2.94 0.73
C ASP A 45 12.86 3.48 1.93
N HIS A 46 11.78 2.82 2.32
CA HIS A 46 10.85 3.37 3.32
C HIS A 46 10.95 2.69 4.68
N TYR A 47 11.05 1.36 4.70
CA TYR A 47 11.06 0.54 5.91
C TYR A 47 12.11 -0.58 5.83
N PRO A 48 13.42 -0.28 5.66
CA PRO A 48 14.47 -1.29 5.79
C PRO A 48 14.29 -2.13 7.07
N ILE A 49 14.37 -3.46 6.96
CA ILE A 49 13.96 -4.39 8.03
C ILE A 49 14.79 -4.26 9.32
N ASP A 50 16.04 -3.82 9.19
CA ASP A 50 16.97 -3.55 10.29
C ASP A 50 16.56 -2.32 11.11
N LEU A 51 15.97 -1.31 10.47
CA LEU A 51 15.49 -0.08 11.13
C LEU A 51 14.00 -0.14 11.51
N PHE A 52 13.19 -0.88 10.75
CA PHE A 52 11.73 -0.93 10.90
C PHE A 52 11.19 -2.37 11.06
N PRO A 53 11.74 -3.19 11.99
CA PRO A 53 11.31 -4.58 12.16
C PRO A 53 9.82 -4.69 12.54
N GLY A 54 9.28 -3.67 13.22
CA GLY A 54 7.85 -3.59 13.56
C GLY A 54 6.93 -3.59 12.32
N VAL A 55 7.33 -2.93 11.23
CA VAL A 55 6.55 -2.89 9.99
C VAL A 55 6.45 -4.29 9.39
N TRP A 56 7.56 -5.02 9.32
CA TRP A 56 7.59 -6.38 8.79
C TRP A 56 6.85 -7.38 9.67
N ALA A 57 6.97 -7.25 11.00
CA ALA A 57 6.19 -8.05 11.95
C ALA A 57 4.67 -7.79 11.80
N CYS A 58 4.28 -6.53 11.56
CA CYS A 58 2.91 -6.14 11.25
C CYS A 58 2.41 -6.80 9.97
N LEU A 59 3.19 -6.74 8.88
CA LEU A 59 2.86 -7.39 7.60
C LEU A 59 2.67 -8.91 7.78
N GLU A 60 3.60 -9.59 8.46
CA GLU A 60 3.49 -11.03 8.75
C GLU A 60 2.24 -11.35 9.57
N ARG A 61 1.97 -10.56 10.62
CA ARG A 61 0.81 -10.76 11.49
C ARG A 61 -0.50 -10.66 10.71
N PHE A 62 -0.72 -9.56 9.99
CA PHE A 62 -1.99 -9.36 9.29
C PHE A 62 -2.15 -10.25 8.05
N ALA A 63 -1.07 -10.77 7.50
CA ALA A 63 -1.12 -11.85 6.51
C ALA A 63 -1.65 -13.16 7.11
N LYS A 64 -1.18 -13.53 8.31
CA LYS A 64 -1.69 -14.72 9.04
C LYS A 64 -3.15 -14.56 9.49
N GLU A 65 -3.58 -13.34 9.76
CA GLU A 65 -4.99 -12.99 10.05
C GLU A 65 -5.85 -12.86 8.78
N GLU A 66 -5.32 -13.17 7.60
CA GLU A 66 -6.00 -13.08 6.28
C GLU A 66 -6.52 -11.67 5.91
N ARG A 67 -5.99 -10.64 6.59
CA ARG A 67 -6.30 -9.22 6.35
C ARG A 67 -5.38 -8.60 5.31
N LEU A 68 -4.19 -9.15 5.13
CA LEU A 68 -3.29 -8.80 4.05
C LEU A 68 -3.05 -10.00 3.15
N LEU A 69 -3.01 -9.75 1.84
CA LEU A 69 -2.62 -10.75 0.86
C LEU A 69 -1.94 -10.08 -0.34
N SER A 70 -1.40 -10.91 -1.22
CA SER A 70 -1.06 -10.52 -2.59
C SER A 70 -1.48 -11.66 -3.52
N VAL A 71 -1.18 -11.56 -4.81
CA VAL A 71 -1.56 -12.57 -5.79
C VAL A 71 -0.36 -13.33 -6.33
N ASP A 72 -0.61 -14.54 -6.84
CA ASP A 72 0.41 -15.43 -7.39
C ASP A 72 1.20 -14.81 -8.56
N LYS A 73 0.60 -13.90 -9.33
CA LYS A 73 1.26 -13.10 -10.37
C LYS A 73 2.31 -12.16 -9.78
N VAL A 74 1.94 -11.36 -8.77
CA VAL A 74 2.88 -10.50 -8.04
C VAL A 74 4.02 -11.31 -7.45
N ARG A 75 3.75 -12.47 -6.84
CA ARG A 75 4.80 -13.35 -6.29
C ARG A 75 5.89 -13.70 -7.31
N ARG A 76 5.54 -13.86 -8.59
CA ARG A 76 6.49 -14.21 -9.66
C ARG A 76 7.33 -13.02 -10.12
N GLU A 77 6.79 -11.81 -9.99
CA GLU A 77 7.45 -10.57 -10.42
C GLU A 77 8.34 -9.95 -9.35
N VAL A 78 8.12 -10.29 -8.07
CA VAL A 78 9.00 -9.78 -7.01
C VAL A 78 10.43 -10.25 -7.25
N ASN A 79 11.24 -9.30 -7.73
CA ASN A 79 12.67 -9.42 -8.05
C ASN A 79 13.52 -8.52 -7.13
N GLY A 80 13.03 -8.29 -5.91
CA GLY A 80 13.71 -7.50 -4.89
C GLY A 80 14.97 -8.19 -4.32
N PRO A 81 15.55 -7.62 -3.25
CA PRO A 81 16.71 -8.22 -2.57
C PRO A 81 16.46 -9.70 -2.19
N PRO A 82 17.49 -10.57 -2.26
CA PRO A 82 17.34 -12.00 -1.94
C PRO A 82 16.69 -12.27 -0.58
N GLU A 83 16.92 -11.39 0.39
CA GLU A 83 16.36 -11.44 1.74
C GLU A 83 14.85 -11.20 1.74
N LEU A 84 14.37 -10.21 0.97
CA LEU A 84 12.93 -9.95 0.79
C LEU A 84 12.25 -11.15 0.12
N VAL A 85 12.87 -11.68 -0.94
CA VAL A 85 12.31 -12.82 -1.69
C VAL A 85 12.21 -14.05 -0.79
N SER A 86 13.24 -14.31 0.01
CA SER A 86 13.26 -15.40 0.99
C SER A 86 12.19 -15.19 2.07
N TRP A 87 12.10 -13.98 2.61
CA TRP A 87 11.09 -13.63 3.61
C TRP A 87 9.67 -13.83 3.10
N LEU A 88 9.35 -13.39 1.88
CA LEU A 88 8.03 -13.60 1.28
C LEU A 88 7.73 -15.09 1.05
N ARG A 89 8.73 -15.87 0.65
CA ARG A 89 8.60 -17.31 0.45
C ARG A 89 8.33 -18.06 1.75
N GLU A 90 8.89 -17.61 2.86
CA GLU A 90 8.77 -18.28 4.15
C GLU A 90 7.55 -17.81 4.94
N LYS A 91 7.35 -16.50 5.02
CA LYS A 91 6.37 -15.86 5.92
C LYS A 91 5.04 -15.56 5.25
N TRP A 92 5.03 -15.38 3.92
CA TRP A 92 3.86 -14.94 3.17
C TRP A 92 3.33 -15.97 2.16
N ARG A 93 3.90 -17.17 2.12
CA ARG A 93 3.51 -18.22 1.14
C ARG A 93 2.01 -18.46 1.04
N ALA A 94 1.33 -18.53 2.20
CA ALA A 94 -0.11 -18.78 2.28
C ALA A 94 -0.95 -17.53 1.94
N ALA A 95 -0.36 -16.35 2.00
CA ALA A 95 -1.01 -15.07 1.72
C ALA A 95 -0.94 -14.68 0.23
N PHE A 96 -0.45 -15.56 -0.65
CA PHE A 96 -0.53 -15.37 -2.10
C PHE A 96 -1.73 -16.11 -2.68
N ALA A 97 -2.79 -15.38 -3.01
CA ALA A 97 -3.99 -15.90 -3.62
C ALA A 97 -3.80 -16.26 -5.11
N SER A 98 -4.56 -17.22 -5.62
CA SER A 98 -4.53 -17.57 -7.04
C SER A 98 -5.40 -16.64 -7.88
N THR A 99 -4.92 -16.29 -9.07
CA THR A 99 -5.63 -15.47 -10.06
C THR A 99 -6.41 -16.29 -11.10
N ARG A 100 -6.55 -17.60 -10.88
CA ARG A 100 -7.20 -18.52 -11.83
C ARG A 100 -8.73 -18.53 -11.78
N ASP A 101 -9.31 -17.81 -10.83
CA ASP A 101 -10.75 -17.66 -10.70
C ASP A 101 -11.34 -17.05 -11.99
N SER A 102 -12.43 -17.63 -12.50
CA SER A 102 -13.04 -17.19 -13.76
C SER A 102 -13.59 -15.76 -13.70
N GLN A 103 -14.07 -15.30 -12.55
CA GLN A 103 -14.51 -13.92 -12.36
C GLN A 103 -13.32 -12.96 -12.41
N VAL A 104 -12.18 -13.34 -11.82
CA VAL A 104 -10.94 -12.55 -11.89
C VAL A 104 -10.43 -12.47 -13.33
N VAL A 105 -10.46 -13.58 -14.06
CA VAL A 105 -10.10 -13.62 -15.49
C VAL A 105 -11.04 -12.72 -16.32
N GLY A 106 -12.34 -12.76 -16.06
CA GLY A 106 -13.32 -11.90 -16.73
C GLY A 106 -13.05 -10.42 -16.53
N VAL A 107 -12.89 -9.98 -15.27
CA VAL A 107 -12.58 -8.58 -14.95
C VAL A 107 -11.23 -8.16 -15.55
N PHE A 108 -10.22 -9.03 -15.53
CA PHE A 108 -8.93 -8.74 -16.15
C PHE A 108 -9.06 -8.57 -17.68
N SER A 109 -9.94 -9.33 -18.34
CA SER A 109 -10.25 -9.13 -19.76
C SER A 109 -10.84 -7.75 -20.02
N GLU A 110 -11.83 -7.31 -19.23
CA GLU A 110 -12.43 -5.97 -19.36
C GLU A 110 -11.38 -4.85 -19.16
N MET A 111 -10.47 -5.03 -18.21
CA MET A 111 -9.35 -4.13 -17.97
C MET A 111 -8.40 -4.05 -19.16
N GLN A 112 -8.06 -5.18 -19.78
CA GLN A 112 -7.24 -5.22 -20.99
C GLN A 112 -7.93 -4.52 -22.16
N ASP A 113 -9.23 -4.75 -22.36
CA ASP A 113 -10.00 -4.11 -23.43
C ASP A 113 -10.03 -2.58 -23.27
N TRP A 114 -10.20 -2.10 -22.03
CA TRP A 114 -10.12 -0.67 -21.73
C TRP A 114 -8.72 -0.10 -22.02
N VAL A 115 -7.65 -0.76 -21.56
CA VAL A 115 -6.28 -0.34 -21.86
C VAL A 115 -6.01 -0.34 -23.36
N HIS A 116 -6.49 -1.35 -24.08
CA HIS A 116 -6.27 -1.48 -25.53
C HIS A 116 -7.03 -0.43 -26.34
N SER A 117 -8.25 -0.08 -25.92
CA SER A 117 -9.08 0.95 -26.57
C SER A 117 -8.64 2.38 -26.25
N ASN A 118 -7.90 2.61 -25.16
CA ASN A 118 -7.47 3.95 -24.78
C ASN A 118 -6.39 4.51 -25.74
N GLU A 119 -6.65 5.67 -26.33
CA GLU A 119 -5.78 6.32 -27.32
C GLU A 119 -4.52 6.97 -26.72
N LEU A 120 -4.52 7.30 -25.43
CA LEU A 120 -3.39 7.95 -24.77
C LEU A 120 -2.20 6.98 -24.60
N PHE A 121 -2.49 5.70 -24.34
CA PHE A 121 -1.47 4.69 -24.11
C PHE A 121 -0.77 4.29 -25.40
N LEU A 122 0.56 4.33 -25.37
CA LEU A 122 1.39 3.86 -26.47
C LEU A 122 1.27 2.34 -26.63
N PRO A 123 1.49 1.78 -27.84
CA PRO A 123 1.43 0.34 -28.06
C PRO A 123 2.29 -0.48 -27.09
N ALA A 124 3.49 0.01 -26.74
CA ALA A 124 4.35 -0.63 -25.75
C ALA A 124 3.73 -0.68 -24.35
N ALA A 125 3.00 0.36 -23.93
CA ALA A 125 2.31 0.37 -22.64
C ALA A 125 1.17 -0.66 -22.62
N LYS A 126 0.42 -0.79 -23.72
CA LYS A 126 -0.65 -1.78 -23.88
C LYS A 126 -0.11 -3.21 -23.84
N HIS A 127 1.00 -3.45 -24.53
CA HIS A 127 1.67 -4.76 -24.53
C HIS A 127 2.19 -5.12 -23.13
N ASN A 128 2.92 -4.21 -22.49
CA ASN A 128 3.48 -4.43 -21.15
C ASN A 128 2.37 -4.69 -20.11
N PHE A 129 1.24 -4.00 -20.23
CA PHE A 129 0.10 -4.21 -19.32
C PHE A 129 -0.47 -5.63 -19.38
N ALA A 130 -0.50 -6.26 -20.55
CA ALA A 130 -1.04 -7.62 -20.71
C ALA A 130 -0.16 -8.68 -20.01
N GLU A 131 1.14 -8.40 -19.84
CA GLU A 131 2.09 -9.30 -19.19
C GLU A 131 2.25 -9.02 -17.69
N ALA A 132 2.00 -7.78 -17.26
CA ALA A 132 2.21 -7.32 -15.89
C ALA A 132 1.20 -7.89 -14.88
N ALA A 133 1.64 -8.07 -13.63
CA ALA A 133 0.77 -8.48 -12.54
C ALA A 133 -0.27 -7.42 -12.14
N ASP A 134 -0.04 -6.15 -12.46
CA ASP A 134 -0.86 -5.01 -12.05
C ASP A 134 -2.34 -5.17 -12.41
N GLY A 135 -2.64 -5.55 -13.65
CA GLY A 135 -4.02 -5.77 -14.07
C GLY A 135 -4.67 -6.95 -13.35
N TRP A 136 -3.95 -8.04 -13.13
CA TRP A 136 -4.43 -9.19 -12.36
C TRP A 136 -4.70 -8.84 -10.89
N LEU A 137 -3.84 -8.01 -10.31
CA LEU A 137 -3.96 -7.53 -8.94
C LEU A 137 -5.22 -6.68 -8.76
N ALA A 138 -5.45 -5.72 -9.66
CA ALA A 138 -6.63 -4.87 -9.65
C ALA A 138 -7.92 -5.66 -9.91
N ALA A 139 -7.89 -6.63 -10.83
CA ALA A 139 -9.02 -7.51 -11.08
C ALA A 139 -9.38 -8.34 -9.83
N TYR A 140 -8.37 -8.90 -9.16
CA TYR A 140 -8.56 -9.63 -7.90
C TYR A 140 -9.14 -8.72 -6.81
N ALA A 141 -8.62 -7.49 -6.67
CA ALA A 141 -9.12 -6.51 -5.72
C ALA A 141 -10.61 -6.20 -5.97
N LYS A 142 -11.00 -5.99 -7.23
CA LYS A 142 -12.40 -5.73 -7.62
C LYS A 142 -13.33 -6.89 -7.26
N VAL A 143 -12.99 -8.11 -7.69
CA VAL A 143 -13.83 -9.31 -7.49
C VAL A 143 -14.04 -9.59 -6.00
N HIS A 144 -13.02 -9.40 -5.19
CA HIS A 144 -13.06 -9.71 -3.76
C HIS A 144 -13.34 -8.50 -2.86
N SER A 145 -13.65 -7.33 -3.45
CA SER A 145 -13.92 -6.08 -2.73
C SER A 145 -12.81 -5.71 -1.74
N LEU A 146 -11.55 -5.84 -2.18
CA LEU A 146 -10.35 -5.53 -1.39
C LEU A 146 -9.83 -4.14 -1.73
N VAL A 147 -9.13 -3.54 -0.77
CA VAL A 147 -8.39 -2.29 -1.00
C VAL A 147 -7.01 -2.63 -1.59
N LEU A 148 -6.73 -2.12 -2.79
CA LEU A 148 -5.42 -2.30 -3.42
C LEU A 148 -4.37 -1.40 -2.77
N VAL A 149 -3.17 -1.93 -2.52
CA VAL A 149 -2.07 -1.17 -1.95
C VAL A 149 -0.98 -0.98 -3.00
N THR A 150 -0.72 0.29 -3.34
CA THR A 150 0.33 0.70 -4.27
C THR A 150 0.91 2.05 -3.87
N ASN A 151 2.21 2.24 -4.09
CA ASN A 151 2.89 3.52 -3.87
C ASN A 151 2.99 4.37 -5.14
N GLU A 152 2.38 3.92 -6.24
CA GLU A 152 2.29 4.73 -7.46
C GLU A 152 1.37 5.95 -7.27
N ALA A 153 1.65 7.00 -8.03
CA ALA A 153 0.78 8.15 -8.14
C ALA A 153 -0.18 8.00 -9.34
N TYR A 154 -1.38 8.55 -9.18
CA TYR A 154 -2.30 8.76 -10.30
C TYR A 154 -1.70 9.79 -11.27
N ASP A 155 -1.82 9.50 -12.55
CA ASP A 155 -1.32 10.37 -13.62
C ASP A 155 -2.23 10.28 -14.84
N GLN A 156 -3.14 11.25 -15.00
CA GLN A 156 -4.09 11.25 -16.12
C GLN A 156 -3.40 11.34 -17.49
N GLU A 157 -2.19 11.90 -17.54
CA GLU A 157 -1.42 12.12 -18.77
C GLU A 157 -0.42 10.97 -19.03
N ALA A 158 -0.52 9.86 -18.28
CA ALA A 158 0.36 8.72 -18.45
C ALA A 158 0.18 8.06 -19.82
N ARG A 159 1.27 8.00 -20.60
CA ARG A 159 1.26 7.40 -21.96
C ARG A 159 2.13 6.17 -22.11
N ARG A 160 3.22 6.09 -21.32
CA ARG A 160 4.28 5.06 -21.47
C ARG A 160 4.06 3.81 -20.62
N ARG A 161 3.14 3.87 -19.66
CA ARG A 161 2.72 2.78 -18.77
C ARG A 161 1.26 3.03 -18.38
N VAL A 162 0.63 2.02 -17.81
CA VAL A 162 -0.71 2.14 -17.19
C VAL A 162 -0.50 2.19 -15.67
N PRO A 163 -0.58 3.36 -15.00
CA PRO A 163 -0.44 3.41 -13.56
C PRO A 163 -1.56 2.63 -12.86
N LEU A 164 -1.24 1.87 -11.82
CA LEU A 164 -2.23 1.14 -11.03
C LEU A 164 -3.36 2.04 -10.52
N PRO A 165 -3.10 3.25 -9.98
CA PRO A 165 -4.15 4.18 -9.58
C PRO A 165 -5.10 4.60 -10.72
N ASN A 166 -4.63 4.70 -11.97
CA ASN A 166 -5.49 5.04 -13.10
C ASN A 166 -6.48 3.90 -13.37
N LEU A 167 -5.99 2.66 -13.35
CA LEU A 167 -6.81 1.48 -13.52
C LEU A 167 -7.82 1.35 -12.37
N CYS A 168 -7.38 1.56 -11.13
CA CYS A 168 -8.25 1.50 -9.96
C CYS A 168 -9.39 2.51 -10.04
N ARG A 169 -9.11 3.76 -10.44
CA ARG A 169 -10.15 4.78 -10.63
C ARG A 169 -11.13 4.44 -11.75
N GLN A 170 -10.64 3.92 -12.87
CA GLN A 170 -11.49 3.54 -13.99
C GLN A 170 -12.47 2.41 -13.62
N PHE A 171 -12.00 1.45 -12.81
CA PHE A 171 -12.75 0.24 -12.48
C PHE A 171 -13.37 0.26 -11.08
N ASP A 172 -13.41 1.42 -10.42
CA ASP A 172 -13.97 1.60 -9.08
C ASP A 172 -13.38 0.62 -8.05
N VAL A 173 -12.05 0.53 -8.02
CA VAL A 173 -11.29 -0.23 -7.02
C VAL A 173 -10.72 0.75 -6.01
N GLU A 174 -11.05 0.58 -4.73
CA GLU A 174 -10.43 1.38 -3.68
C GLU A 174 -8.93 1.07 -3.62
N TYR A 175 -8.10 2.11 -3.56
CA TYR A 175 -6.66 1.95 -3.42
C TYR A 175 -6.07 2.92 -2.40
N ARG A 176 -4.96 2.52 -1.77
CA ARG A 176 -4.21 3.31 -0.79
C ARG A 176 -2.71 3.08 -0.95
N ASN A 177 -1.90 4.01 -0.43
CA ASN A 177 -0.47 3.76 -0.25
C ASN A 177 -0.20 2.94 1.01
N THR A 178 1.05 2.49 1.20
CA THR A 178 1.45 1.68 2.36
C THR A 178 1.09 2.34 3.70
N ILE A 179 1.26 3.66 3.82
CA ILE A 179 0.87 4.42 5.03
C ILE A 179 -0.65 4.37 5.26
N GLY A 180 -1.44 4.55 4.20
CA GLY A 180 -2.90 4.49 4.25
C GLY A 180 -3.42 3.11 4.67
N MET A 181 -2.74 2.05 4.24
CA MET A 181 -2.98 0.69 4.71
C MET A 181 -2.66 0.56 6.21
N LEU A 182 -1.47 0.96 6.65
CA LEU A 182 -1.07 0.86 8.07
C LEU A 182 -2.05 1.61 9.00
N ARG A 183 -2.49 2.81 8.59
CA ARG A 183 -3.53 3.56 9.30
C ARG A 183 -4.87 2.81 9.32
N GLY A 184 -5.28 2.24 8.20
CA GLY A 184 -6.52 1.46 8.10
C GLY A 184 -6.48 0.15 8.90
N LEU A 185 -5.30 -0.43 9.12
CA LEU A 185 -5.10 -1.55 10.02
C LEU A 185 -5.11 -1.16 11.51
N GLY A 186 -5.10 0.15 11.83
CA GLY A 186 -5.05 0.66 13.20
C GLY A 186 -3.69 0.48 13.87
N VAL A 187 -2.60 0.51 13.08
CA VAL A 187 -1.25 0.23 13.56
C VAL A 187 -0.52 1.52 13.93
N ALA A 188 0.22 1.47 15.03
CA ALA A 188 1.20 2.47 15.42
C ALA A 188 2.52 1.76 15.78
N PHE A 189 3.64 2.46 15.58
CA PHE A 189 4.98 1.98 15.93
C PHE A 189 5.60 2.91 16.95
N GLU A 190 6.30 2.33 17.92
CA GLU A 190 7.02 3.05 18.97
C GLU A 190 8.53 2.89 18.78
N LEU A 191 9.28 3.89 19.24
CA LEU A 191 10.74 3.85 19.22
C LEU A 191 11.25 2.86 20.27
N ARG A 192 12.20 2.01 19.86
CA ARG A 192 13.03 1.23 20.77
C ARG A 192 14.50 1.45 20.41
N VAL A 193 15.33 1.61 21.43
CA VAL A 193 16.79 1.60 21.30
C VAL A 193 17.29 0.17 21.53
N LEU A 194 18.15 -0.32 20.64
CA LEU A 194 18.76 -1.65 20.68
C LEU A 194 20.12 -1.62 21.37
#